data_AF-A0A564ZDX0-F1
#
_entry.id   AF-A0A564ZDX0-F1
#
_cell.length_a   1.000
_cell.length_b   1.000
_cell.length_c   1.000
_cell.angle_alpha   90.00
_cell.angle_beta   90.00
_cell.angle_gamma   90.00
#
_symmetry.space_group_name_H-M   'P 1'
#
loop_
_entity.id
_entity.type
_entity.pdbx_description
1 polymer ?
#
loop_
_entity_poly.entity_id
_entity_poly.type
_entity_poly.pdbx_seq_one_letter_code
_entity_poly.pdbx_strand_id
1 'polypeptide(L)'
;MSGFNAGPAGGPMTSGQLSSAKIRELMENAQRTIAERKQSLGLESIPAKPMMVPQGLIANPEIAEKARKAAELQARIASRFESVVKPLESTPPADDPIKKEREQMRNLIFDEHGKTIDAITGEEVHIPQRIPTLKANVRAQKAQTVKEVAEEKSTKPPPKPVTESLYFDPRLSLKSVARPKRQLSFFEPGQFVQLGRRLRTKAQLDKLQESIAQAAKRTGIASAAKLATIQPKRKVDESSVPDIEWWDAYILKDGVTDYGSSDEYDGVIKLVNESWITDLIEHPIKLKAPTALDKIPEIPLLLTKKERKKLRRQNRQEAQKERQERVRLGLEKPPEPKVKLANIMRALGTEAVQDPSKIEAYVRKQMESRKRAHEAANASRKLTKEQARFKRIKKYREDTSIRTYVTVYR
;
A
#
# COMPACT_ATOMS: atom_id res chain seq x y z
N MET A 1 -25.66 -21.39 -50.76
CA MET A 1 -26.36 -22.58 -50.24
C MET A 1 -25.70 -23.00 -48.94
N SER A 2 -26.51 -23.57 -48.02
CA SER A 2 -26.17 -24.33 -46.80
C SER A 2 -25.23 -23.65 -45.78
N GLY A 3 -25.57 -23.46 -44.51
CA GLY A 3 -26.70 -23.92 -43.71
C GLY A 3 -26.33 -23.65 -42.25
N PHE A 4 -27.26 -23.06 -41.51
CA PHE A 4 -27.19 -22.87 -40.06
C PHE A 4 -27.10 -24.22 -39.33
N ASN A 5 -26.25 -24.34 -38.32
CA ASN A 5 -26.62 -25.14 -37.15
C ASN A 5 -26.06 -24.53 -35.86
N ALA A 6 -26.98 -24.21 -34.96
CA ALA A 6 -26.73 -23.61 -33.65
C ALA A 6 -26.52 -24.73 -32.61
N GLY A 7 -25.41 -24.66 -31.87
CA GLY A 7 -25.18 -25.44 -30.65
C GLY A 7 -25.62 -24.68 -29.40
N PRO A 8 -25.95 -25.38 -28.29
CA PRO A 8 -27.04 -24.99 -27.40
C PRO A 8 -26.67 -23.94 -26.35
N ALA A 9 -27.67 -23.14 -26.01
CA ALA A 9 -27.70 -22.22 -24.89
C ALA A 9 -27.62 -22.98 -23.55
N GLY A 10 -26.57 -22.73 -22.77
CA GLY A 10 -26.48 -23.14 -21.37
C GLY A 10 -27.21 -22.13 -20.47
N GLY A 11 -28.34 -22.55 -19.88
CA GLY A 11 -29.07 -21.80 -18.86
C GLY A 11 -28.29 -21.68 -17.53
N PRO A 12 -28.75 -20.81 -16.61
CA PRO A 12 -28.03 -20.47 -15.39
C PRO A 12 -28.16 -21.60 -14.37
N MET A 13 -27.04 -22.26 -14.03
CA MET A 13 -27.02 -23.29 -13.00
C MET A 13 -26.98 -22.68 -11.59
N THR A 14 -27.87 -23.21 -10.78
CA THR A 14 -28.12 -22.91 -9.39
C THR A 14 -26.93 -23.34 -8.52
N SER A 15 -26.67 -22.58 -7.46
CA SER A 15 -25.67 -22.91 -6.44
C SER A 15 -26.14 -24.12 -5.61
N GLY A 16 -25.62 -25.31 -5.92
CA GLY A 16 -25.88 -26.53 -5.16
C GLY A 16 -24.75 -27.53 -5.34
N GLN A 17 -23.93 -27.66 -4.30
CA GLN A 17 -23.01 -28.77 -3.97
C GLN A 17 -22.32 -29.48 -5.16
N LEU A 18 -21.08 -29.06 -5.45
CA LEU A 18 -20.17 -29.81 -6.33
C LEU A 18 -19.96 -31.22 -5.76
N SER A 19 -20.39 -32.25 -6.51
CA SER A 19 -20.24 -33.64 -6.08
C SER A 19 -18.75 -34.01 -5.95
N SER A 20 -18.43 -34.91 -5.02
CA SER A 20 -17.06 -35.38 -4.78
C SER A 20 -16.37 -35.93 -6.04
N ALA A 21 -17.15 -36.50 -6.97
CA ALA A 21 -16.67 -36.96 -8.27
C ALA A 21 -16.20 -35.78 -9.15
N LYS A 22 -16.92 -34.66 -9.16
CA LYS A 22 -16.54 -33.45 -9.91
C LYS A 22 -15.27 -32.80 -9.36
N ILE A 23 -15.06 -32.89 -8.05
CA ILE A 23 -13.84 -32.39 -7.39
C ILE A 23 -12.62 -33.26 -7.73
N ARG A 24 -12.79 -34.58 -7.79
CA ARG A 24 -11.72 -35.50 -8.23
C ARG A 24 -11.33 -35.26 -9.68
N GLU A 25 -12.30 -35.12 -10.57
CA GLU A 25 -12.08 -34.80 -11.99
C GLU A 25 -11.30 -33.48 -12.17
N LEU A 26 -11.63 -32.47 -11.35
CA LEU A 26 -10.97 -31.16 -11.39
C LEU A 26 -9.53 -31.22 -10.84
N MET A 27 -9.27 -32.03 -9.79
CA MET A 27 -7.92 -32.26 -9.29
C MET A 27 -7.05 -33.05 -10.28
N GLU A 28 -7.62 -34.03 -10.95
CA GLU A 28 -6.90 -34.86 -11.92
C GLU A 28 -6.51 -34.06 -13.16
N ASN A 29 -7.42 -33.19 -13.64
CA ASN A 29 -7.12 -32.23 -14.71
C ASN A 29 -6.07 -31.19 -14.27
N ALA A 30 -6.14 -30.70 -13.02
CA ALA A 30 -5.10 -29.81 -12.48
C ALA A 30 -3.74 -30.50 -12.42
N GLN A 31 -3.67 -31.78 -12.03
CA GLN A 31 -2.44 -32.56 -12.02
C GLN A 31 -1.86 -32.76 -13.43
N ARG A 32 -2.71 -33.05 -14.43
CA ARG A 32 -2.29 -33.15 -15.84
C ARG A 32 -1.71 -31.84 -16.37
N THR A 33 -2.39 -30.72 -16.14
CA THR A 33 -1.86 -29.40 -16.57
C THR A 33 -0.55 -29.03 -15.87
N ILE A 34 -0.35 -29.42 -14.61
CA ILE A 34 0.92 -29.22 -13.91
C ILE A 34 2.02 -30.12 -14.47
N ALA A 35 1.71 -31.36 -14.86
CA ALA A 35 2.65 -32.28 -15.50
C ALA A 35 3.09 -31.79 -16.88
N GLU A 36 2.14 -31.38 -17.73
CA GLU A 36 2.41 -30.78 -19.04
C GLU A 36 3.23 -29.49 -18.92
N ARG A 37 2.93 -28.67 -17.90
CA ARG A 37 3.68 -27.44 -17.62
C ARG A 37 5.07 -27.71 -17.05
N LYS A 38 5.27 -28.82 -16.34
CA LYS A 38 6.61 -29.29 -15.93
C LYS A 38 7.42 -29.80 -17.12
N GLN A 39 6.79 -30.50 -18.07
CA GLN A 39 7.43 -30.93 -19.31
C GLN A 39 7.81 -29.74 -20.21
N SER A 40 6.93 -28.74 -20.35
CA SER A 40 7.24 -27.54 -21.14
C SER A 40 8.31 -26.63 -20.52
N LEU A 41 8.54 -26.73 -19.20
CA LEU A 41 9.62 -26.05 -18.50
C LEU A 41 10.96 -26.83 -18.54
N GLY A 42 11.03 -27.99 -19.20
CA GLY A 42 12.28 -28.69 -19.46
C GLY A 42 12.99 -29.22 -18.21
N LEU A 43 12.28 -29.44 -17.10
CA LEU A 43 12.81 -30.17 -15.95
C LEU A 43 12.50 -31.66 -16.08
N GLU A 44 13.19 -32.33 -17.00
CA GLU A 44 13.40 -33.77 -16.89
C GLU A 44 14.68 -34.11 -16.12
N SER A 45 14.59 -35.26 -15.49
CA SER A 45 15.33 -35.78 -14.36
C SER A 45 16.79 -36.13 -14.63
N ILE A 46 17.66 -35.76 -13.68
CA ILE A 46 18.90 -36.48 -13.40
C ILE A 46 18.51 -37.90 -12.94
N PRO A 47 19.04 -38.98 -13.53
CA PRO A 47 18.67 -40.34 -13.13
C PRO A 47 19.19 -40.64 -11.72
N ALA A 48 18.26 -40.99 -10.83
CA ALA A 48 18.57 -41.58 -9.54
C ALA A 48 19.10 -43.00 -9.76
N LYS A 49 20.40 -43.21 -9.51
CA LYS A 49 20.97 -44.56 -9.39
C LYS A 49 20.37 -45.25 -8.16
N PRO A 50 19.85 -46.48 -8.26
CA PRO A 50 19.47 -47.26 -7.09
C PRO A 50 20.75 -47.78 -6.42
N MET A 51 21.06 -47.29 -5.23
CA MET A 51 22.11 -47.89 -4.40
C MET A 51 21.46 -48.86 -3.42
N MET A 52 21.65 -50.14 -3.72
CA MET A 52 21.55 -51.25 -2.78
C MET A 52 22.21 -50.88 -1.46
N VAL A 53 21.55 -51.21 -0.35
CA VAL A 53 22.07 -51.06 1.00
C VAL A 53 22.99 -52.26 1.30
N PRO A 54 24.26 -52.06 1.68
CA PRO A 54 24.98 -53.01 2.50
C PRO A 54 24.87 -52.57 3.97
N GLN A 55 24.47 -53.54 4.78
CA GLN A 55 24.53 -53.55 6.24
C GLN A 55 25.90 -53.03 6.76
N GLY A 56 25.90 -52.05 7.67
CA GLY A 56 27.03 -51.81 8.60
C GLY A 56 27.66 -50.41 8.59
N LEU A 57 27.52 -49.73 9.73
CA LEU A 57 28.51 -48.84 10.40
C LEU A 57 29.13 -47.67 9.60
N ILE A 58 28.65 -46.44 9.87
CA ILE A 58 29.34 -45.33 10.59
C ILE A 58 28.50 -44.06 10.35
N ALA A 59 27.92 -43.52 11.43
CA ALA A 59 27.10 -42.32 11.38
C ALA A 59 27.98 -41.07 11.23
N ASN A 60 27.80 -40.33 10.13
CA ASN A 60 28.35 -38.98 10.01
C ASN A 60 27.64 -38.04 11.01
N PRO A 61 28.35 -37.46 12.00
CA PRO A 61 27.74 -36.68 13.08
C PRO A 61 27.04 -35.41 12.58
N GLU A 62 27.47 -34.86 11.44
CA GLU A 62 26.87 -33.66 10.85
C GLU A 62 25.47 -33.87 10.27
N ILE A 63 25.16 -35.08 9.80
CA ILE A 63 23.85 -35.41 9.23
C ILE A 63 22.83 -35.59 10.36
N ALA A 64 23.25 -36.19 11.48
CA ALA A 64 22.44 -36.33 12.68
C ALA A 64 22.18 -34.96 13.37
N GLU A 65 23.19 -34.08 13.42
CA GLU A 65 23.06 -32.70 13.92
C GLU A 65 22.09 -31.86 13.06
N LYS A 66 22.18 -31.97 11.73
CA LYS A 66 21.25 -31.29 10.80
C LYS A 66 19.82 -31.82 10.91
N ALA A 67 19.66 -33.13 11.08
CA ALA A 67 18.34 -33.74 11.32
C ALA A 67 17.74 -33.29 12.66
N ARG A 68 18.55 -33.22 13.73
CA ARG A 68 18.13 -32.70 15.04
C ARG A 68 17.72 -31.22 14.99
N LYS A 69 18.52 -30.36 14.34
CA LYS A 69 18.18 -28.94 14.16
C LYS A 69 16.94 -28.73 13.30
N ALA A 70 16.74 -29.54 12.25
CA ALA A 70 15.55 -29.49 11.42
C ALA A 70 14.29 -29.94 12.19
N ALA A 71 14.40 -31.00 13.00
CA ALA A 71 13.33 -31.46 13.86
C ALA A 71 12.99 -30.45 14.96
N GLU A 72 13.98 -29.80 15.57
CA GLU A 72 13.78 -28.74 16.56
C GLU A 72 13.08 -27.51 15.96
N LEU A 73 13.45 -27.12 14.74
CA LEU A 73 12.80 -26.02 14.03
C LEU A 73 11.34 -26.36 13.67
N GLN A 74 11.08 -27.59 13.24
CA GLN A 74 9.72 -28.07 12.99
C GLN A 74 8.90 -28.16 14.28
N ALA A 75 9.47 -28.64 15.39
CA ALA A 75 8.82 -28.67 16.71
C ALA A 75 8.54 -27.26 17.26
N ARG A 76 9.42 -26.29 16.96
CA ARG A 76 9.22 -24.88 17.33
C ARG A 76 8.14 -24.20 16.48
N ILE A 77 8.02 -24.58 15.21
CA ILE A 77 6.91 -24.12 14.35
C ILE A 77 5.60 -24.76 14.83
N ALA A 78 5.59 -26.06 15.14
CA ALA A 78 4.42 -26.77 15.65
C ALA A 78 3.94 -26.21 17.00
N SER A 79 4.83 -25.99 17.96
CA SER A 79 4.46 -25.41 19.27
C SER A 79 3.96 -23.96 19.16
N ARG A 80 4.48 -23.17 18.21
CA ARG A 80 3.90 -21.85 17.90
C ARG A 80 2.52 -21.95 17.25
N PHE A 81 2.27 -22.94 16.39
CA PHE A 81 0.96 -23.15 15.80
C PHE A 81 -0.06 -23.70 16.82
N GLU A 82 0.34 -24.58 17.73
CA GLU A 82 -0.52 -25.04 18.83
C GLU A 82 -0.90 -23.92 19.81
N SER A 83 -0.01 -22.94 20.03
CA SER A 83 -0.35 -21.75 20.84
C SER A 83 -1.42 -20.84 20.23
N VAL A 84 -1.72 -21.00 18.94
CA VAL A 84 -2.72 -20.20 18.20
C VAL A 84 -4.07 -20.93 18.05
N VAL A 85 -4.12 -22.25 18.32
CA VAL A 85 -5.29 -23.10 17.96
C VAL A 85 -5.94 -23.81 19.16
N LYS A 86 -5.55 -23.55 20.42
CA LYS A 86 -6.33 -24.02 21.58
C LYS A 86 -7.57 -23.14 21.82
N PRO A 87 -8.80 -23.69 21.88
CA PRO A 87 -9.98 -23.00 22.40
C PRO A 87 -9.82 -22.84 23.92
N LEU A 88 -9.98 -21.61 24.42
CA LEU A 88 -9.87 -21.30 25.84
C LEU A 88 -11.21 -21.58 26.53
N GLU A 89 -11.25 -22.57 27.41
CA GLU A 89 -12.18 -22.63 28.53
C GLU A 89 -11.88 -21.51 29.53
N SER A 90 -12.94 -21.11 30.23
CA SER A 90 -13.08 -19.94 31.10
C SER A 90 -12.04 -19.82 32.22
N THR A 91 -11.37 -18.67 32.26
CA THR A 91 -10.76 -18.07 33.46
C THR A 91 -11.32 -16.64 33.66
N PRO A 92 -11.46 -16.17 34.92
CA PRO A 92 -12.21 -14.96 35.25
C PRO A 92 -11.55 -13.68 34.72
N PRO A 93 -12.31 -12.59 34.54
CA PRO A 93 -11.90 -11.47 33.69
C PRO A 93 -10.80 -10.62 34.34
N ALA A 94 -9.66 -10.54 33.67
CA ALA A 94 -8.72 -9.45 33.85
C ALA A 94 -9.30 -8.19 33.18
N ASP A 95 -9.22 -7.07 33.89
CA ASP A 95 -9.76 -5.76 33.51
C ASP A 95 -9.29 -5.30 32.12
N ASP A 96 -10.23 -5.26 31.17
CA ASP A 96 -10.04 -4.51 29.93
C ASP A 96 -10.02 -3.00 30.25
N PRO A 97 -8.91 -2.26 30.01
CA PRO A 97 -8.82 -0.83 30.29
C PRO A 97 -9.86 -0.01 29.51
N ILE A 98 -10.33 -0.55 28.38
CA ILE A 98 -11.35 0.06 27.51
C ILE A 98 -12.76 -0.05 28.12
N LYS A 99 -13.04 -1.06 28.94
CA LYS A 99 -14.32 -1.17 29.66
C LYS A 99 -14.39 -0.18 30.82
N LYS A 100 -13.31 -0.05 31.61
CA LYS A 100 -13.19 0.97 32.67
C LYS A 100 -13.36 2.40 32.13
N GLU A 101 -12.72 2.72 31.01
CA GLU A 101 -12.84 4.04 30.37
C GLU A 101 -14.28 4.32 29.87
N ARG A 102 -15.00 3.28 29.42
CA ARG A 102 -16.41 3.38 29.01
C ARG A 102 -17.39 3.49 30.18
N GLU A 103 -17.10 2.84 31.30
CA GLU A 103 -17.91 2.95 32.53
C GLU A 103 -17.71 4.33 33.18
N GLN A 104 -16.48 4.85 33.21
CA GLN A 104 -16.18 6.21 33.65
C GLN A 104 -16.88 7.26 32.79
N MET A 105 -16.93 7.09 31.47
CA MET A 105 -17.67 8.00 30.57
C MET A 105 -19.20 7.96 30.75
N ARG A 106 -19.76 6.87 31.29
CA ARG A 106 -21.21 6.75 31.53
C ARG A 106 -21.68 7.45 32.81
N ASN A 107 -20.76 7.74 33.73
CA ASN A 107 -21.05 8.29 35.04
C ASN A 107 -20.64 9.76 35.17
N LEU A 108 -20.42 10.49 34.07
CA LEU A 108 -20.09 11.91 34.13
C LEU A 108 -21.35 12.79 34.09
N ILE A 109 -21.48 13.69 35.06
CA ILE A 109 -22.55 14.70 35.17
C ILE A 109 -21.92 16.09 35.04
N PHE A 110 -22.69 17.08 34.57
CA PHE A 110 -22.27 18.48 34.52
C PHE A 110 -22.85 19.23 35.72
N ASP A 111 -22.01 20.00 36.42
CA ASP A 111 -22.43 20.91 37.50
C ASP A 111 -23.06 22.21 36.93
N GLU A 112 -23.70 23.03 37.77
CA GLU A 112 -24.34 24.32 37.41
C GLU A 112 -23.38 25.31 36.72
N HIS A 113 -22.07 25.11 36.88
CA HIS A 113 -21.01 25.89 36.24
C HIS A 113 -20.40 25.23 34.99
N GLY A 114 -20.98 24.13 34.50
CA GLY A 114 -20.58 23.47 33.25
C GLY A 114 -19.31 22.62 33.33
N LYS A 115 -18.83 22.32 34.54
CA LYS A 115 -17.69 21.44 34.80
C LYS A 115 -18.13 19.97 34.87
N THR A 116 -17.27 19.06 34.42
CA THR A 116 -17.54 17.62 34.39
C THR A 116 -17.12 16.97 35.70
N ILE A 117 -18.08 16.43 36.43
CA ILE A 117 -17.87 15.73 37.70
C ILE A 117 -18.25 14.25 37.56
N ASP A 118 -17.56 13.37 38.26
CA ASP A 118 -17.96 11.96 38.36
C ASP A 118 -19.16 11.84 39.32
N ALA A 119 -20.23 11.18 38.87
CA ALA A 119 -21.50 11.04 39.59
C ALA A 119 -21.37 10.28 40.91
N ILE A 120 -20.31 9.49 41.08
CA ILE A 120 -20.12 8.65 42.27
C ILE A 120 -19.18 9.31 43.28
N THR A 121 -18.12 9.97 42.81
CA THR A 121 -17.08 10.53 43.68
C THR A 121 -17.18 12.05 43.86
N GLY A 122 -17.93 12.75 43.00
CA GLY A 122 -18.09 14.21 43.06
C GLY A 122 -16.83 15.00 42.70
N GLU A 123 -15.77 14.33 42.25
CA GLU A 123 -14.50 14.96 41.89
C GLU A 123 -14.52 15.48 40.44
N GLU A 124 -13.80 16.58 40.20
CA GLU A 124 -13.69 17.20 38.87
C GLU A 124 -12.83 16.33 37.94
N VAL A 125 -13.45 15.78 36.89
CA VAL A 125 -12.79 14.90 35.91
C VAL A 125 -12.49 15.68 34.62
N HIS A 126 -11.20 15.89 34.35
CA HIS A 126 -10.77 16.55 33.11
C HIS A 126 -10.82 15.58 31.92
N ILE A 127 -11.77 15.77 31.01
CA ILE A 127 -11.86 14.99 29.76
C ILE A 127 -10.74 15.45 28.80
N PRO A 128 -9.77 14.59 28.44
CA PRO A 128 -8.71 14.97 27.51
C PRO A 128 -9.27 15.12 26.08
N GLN A 129 -9.32 16.35 25.57
CA GLN A 129 -9.68 16.62 24.17
C GLN A 129 -8.55 16.15 23.25
N ARG A 130 -8.78 15.02 22.55
CA ARG A 130 -7.83 14.51 21.55
C ARG A 130 -7.94 15.31 20.25
N ILE A 131 -6.98 16.20 20.03
CA ILE A 131 -6.82 16.91 18.76
C ILE A 131 -6.29 15.91 17.71
N PRO A 132 -6.91 15.79 16.52
CA PRO A 132 -6.44 14.87 15.49
C PRO A 132 -5.10 15.36 14.92
N THR A 133 -4.01 14.72 15.36
CA THR A 133 -2.66 15.00 14.86
C THR A 133 -2.19 13.89 13.90
N LEU A 134 -1.41 14.26 12.89
CA LEU A 134 -0.81 13.30 11.95
C LEU A 134 0.14 12.35 12.69
N LYS A 135 0.11 11.06 12.36
CA LYS A 135 0.92 10.00 13.00
C LYS A 135 2.44 10.28 13.01
N ALA A 136 2.93 11.12 12.10
CA ALA A 136 4.32 11.56 12.07
C ALA A 136 4.70 12.38 13.32
N ASN A 137 3.80 13.26 13.78
CA ASN A 137 4.03 14.13 14.94
C ASN A 137 4.04 13.33 16.26
N VAL A 138 3.22 12.28 16.35
CA VAL A 138 3.18 11.36 17.50
C VAL A 138 4.49 10.60 17.67
N ARG A 139 5.15 10.22 16.56
CA ARG A 139 6.44 9.51 16.61
C ARG A 139 7.59 10.43 17.01
N ALA A 140 7.54 11.69 16.58
CA ALA A 140 8.50 12.71 16.98
C ALA A 140 8.42 13.04 18.49
N GLN A 141 7.21 13.21 19.03
CA GLN A 141 7.00 13.46 20.46
C GLN A 141 7.47 12.29 21.33
N LYS A 142 7.16 11.04 20.95
CA LYS A 142 7.66 9.86 21.69
C LYS A 142 9.18 9.72 21.67
N ALA A 143 9.85 10.20 20.62
CA ALA A 143 11.30 10.17 20.57
C ALA A 143 11.95 11.24 21.46
N GLN A 144 11.28 12.38 21.66
CA GLN A 144 11.71 13.44 22.56
C GLN A 144 11.57 13.03 24.03
N THR A 145 10.42 12.46 24.42
CA THR A 145 10.21 12.02 25.81
C THR A 145 11.18 10.92 26.24
N VAL A 146 11.59 10.03 25.32
CA VAL A 146 12.60 9.00 25.58
C VAL A 146 14.00 9.60 25.77
N LYS A 147 14.30 10.75 25.15
CA LYS A 147 15.56 11.47 25.35
C LYS A 147 15.59 12.20 26.70
N GLU A 148 14.51 12.88 27.07
CA GLU A 148 14.42 13.62 28.34
C GLU A 148 14.59 12.69 29.55
N VAL A 149 13.94 11.51 29.54
CA VAL A 149 14.08 10.50 30.61
C VAL A 149 15.49 9.91 30.69
N ALA A 150 16.25 9.93 29.58
CA ALA A 150 17.64 9.47 29.57
C ALA A 150 18.61 10.52 30.14
N GLU A 151 18.30 11.81 29.98
CA GLU A 151 19.12 12.93 30.46
C GLU A 151 18.93 13.20 31.96
N GLU A 152 17.74 12.96 32.53
CA GLU A 152 17.49 13.12 33.97
C GLU A 152 18.25 12.13 34.87
N LYS A 153 18.73 11.00 34.33
CA LYS A 153 19.48 9.99 35.11
C LYS A 153 20.98 10.27 35.23
N SER A 154 21.50 11.36 34.68
CA SER A 154 22.94 11.67 34.72
C SER A 154 23.25 13.01 35.39
N THR A 155 23.03 13.13 36.70
CA THR A 155 23.67 14.18 37.51
C THR A 155 24.25 13.58 38.80
N LYS A 156 25.57 13.69 38.97
CA LYS A 156 26.32 13.33 40.20
C LYS A 156 26.44 14.57 41.11
N PRO A 157 26.45 14.42 42.45
CA PRO A 157 26.60 15.54 43.39
C PRO A 157 28.07 16.03 43.50
N PRO A 158 28.31 17.30 43.93
CA PRO A 158 29.65 17.90 43.96
C PRO A 158 30.48 17.50 45.19
N PRO A 159 31.84 17.55 45.14
CA PRO A 159 32.71 17.15 46.23
C PRO A 159 32.92 18.25 47.28
N LYS A 160 33.02 17.85 48.56
CA LYS A 160 33.39 18.71 49.70
C LYS A 160 34.91 18.93 49.78
N PRO A 161 35.42 20.10 50.25
CA PRO A 161 36.86 20.32 50.41
C PRO A 161 37.40 19.69 51.70
N VAL A 162 38.64 19.19 51.63
CA VAL A 162 39.35 18.46 52.69
C VAL A 162 40.36 19.41 53.34
N THR A 163 40.14 19.80 54.60
CA THR A 163 41.04 20.70 55.37
C THR A 163 41.59 20.03 56.63
N GLU A 164 42.12 18.81 56.51
CA GLU A 164 42.73 18.11 57.65
C GLU A 164 43.95 17.30 57.19
N SER A 165 45.12 17.95 57.10
CA SER A 165 46.40 17.24 57.14
C SER A 165 47.44 18.09 57.86
N LEU A 166 48.21 17.46 58.75
CA LEU A 166 49.19 18.12 59.65
C LEU A 166 50.43 18.72 58.93
N TYR A 167 50.53 18.56 57.62
CA TYR A 167 51.60 19.10 56.76
C TYR A 167 51.05 19.95 55.61
N PHE A 168 49.88 20.56 55.79
CA PHE A 168 49.27 21.44 54.81
C PHE A 168 49.80 22.87 54.96
N ASP A 169 50.51 23.36 53.94
CA ASP A 169 50.97 24.76 53.85
C ASP A 169 49.98 25.58 52.98
N PRO A 170 49.25 26.55 53.56
CA PRO A 170 48.27 27.37 52.84
C PRO A 170 48.85 28.26 51.73
N ARG A 171 50.18 28.43 51.67
CA ARG A 171 50.84 29.30 50.67
C ARG A 171 51.15 28.56 49.37
N LEU A 172 51.06 27.24 49.35
CA LEU A 172 51.38 26.40 48.20
C LEU A 172 50.10 25.86 47.56
N SER A 173 49.73 26.39 46.39
CA SER A 173 48.67 25.82 45.53
C SER A 173 49.19 24.57 44.81
N LEU A 174 49.24 23.45 45.52
CA LEU A 174 49.62 22.16 44.92
C LEU A 174 48.39 21.52 44.28
N LYS A 175 48.28 21.63 42.95
CA LYS A 175 47.35 20.80 42.16
C LYS A 175 47.70 19.33 42.40
N SER A 176 46.82 18.59 43.06
CA SER A 176 47.00 17.14 43.20
C SER A 176 46.96 16.50 41.81
N VAL A 177 48.08 15.89 41.39
CA VAL A 177 48.13 15.09 40.15
C VAL A 177 47.48 13.74 40.44
N ALA A 178 46.14 13.73 40.54
CA ALA A 178 45.36 12.51 40.59
C ALA A 178 45.09 12.06 39.14
N ARG A 179 45.92 11.16 38.59
CA ARG A 179 45.54 10.46 37.35
C ARG A 179 44.39 9.50 37.69
N PRO A 180 43.21 9.63 37.04
CA PRO A 180 42.13 8.68 37.27
C PRO A 180 42.59 7.28 36.83
N LYS A 181 42.48 6.29 37.72
CA LYS A 181 42.75 4.88 37.36
C LYS A 181 41.74 4.48 36.28
N ARG A 182 42.24 3.93 35.16
CA ARG A 182 41.41 3.43 34.04
C ARG A 182 40.40 2.42 34.60
N GLN A 183 39.12 2.77 34.58
CA GLN A 183 38.05 1.86 34.96
C GLN A 183 37.84 0.87 33.81
N LEU A 184 37.59 -0.41 34.16
CA LEU A 184 37.29 -1.44 33.16
C LEU A 184 35.95 -1.13 32.50
N SER A 185 35.94 -1.02 31.16
CA SER A 185 34.73 -0.91 30.37
C SER A 185 34.30 -2.32 29.97
N PHE A 186 33.33 -2.86 30.70
CA PHE A 186 32.74 -4.14 30.36
C PHE A 186 31.72 -3.94 29.23
N PHE A 187 31.81 -4.75 28.19
CA PHE A 187 30.81 -4.80 27.12
C PHE A 187 29.69 -5.77 27.50
N GLU A 188 28.47 -5.46 27.08
CA GLU A 188 27.30 -6.29 27.33
C GLU A 188 27.49 -7.71 26.76
N PRO A 189 27.11 -8.76 27.51
CA PRO A 189 27.25 -10.14 27.05
C PRO A 189 26.53 -10.34 25.72
N GLY A 190 27.27 -10.83 24.71
CA GLY A 190 26.75 -11.10 23.38
C GLY A 190 27.03 -10.04 22.32
N GLN A 191 27.53 -8.85 22.67
CA GLN A 191 27.86 -7.81 21.67
C GLN A 191 28.91 -8.30 20.65
N PHE A 192 30.00 -8.92 21.13
CA PHE A 192 31.02 -9.50 20.25
C PHE A 192 30.58 -10.80 19.58
N VAL A 193 29.63 -11.52 20.18
CA VAL A 193 29.01 -12.70 19.55
C VAL A 193 28.21 -12.26 18.32
N GLN A 194 27.45 -11.17 18.41
CA GLN A 194 26.72 -10.58 17.30
C GLN A 194 27.67 -10.02 16.24
N LEU A 195 28.74 -9.32 16.66
CA LEU A 195 29.75 -8.81 15.74
C LEU A 195 30.44 -9.95 14.97
N GLY A 196 30.82 -11.02 15.66
CA GLY A 196 31.40 -12.21 15.04
C GLY A 196 30.44 -12.97 14.14
N ARG A 197 29.13 -12.97 14.44
CA ARG A 197 28.11 -13.50 13.52
C ARG A 197 28.03 -12.65 12.25
N ARG A 198 27.97 -11.31 12.37
CA ARG A 198 27.96 -10.39 11.22
C ARG A 198 29.19 -10.55 10.34
N LEU A 199 30.36 -10.70 10.94
CA LEU A 199 31.62 -10.85 10.20
C LEU A 199 31.66 -12.18 9.43
N ARG A 200 31.18 -13.27 10.05
CA ARG A 200 31.04 -14.57 9.38
C ARG A 200 30.00 -14.55 8.26
N THR A 201 28.84 -13.92 8.45
CA THR A 201 27.83 -13.79 7.40
C THR A 201 28.34 -12.95 6.23
N LYS A 202 29.09 -11.89 6.51
CA LYS A 202 29.75 -11.08 5.47
C LYS A 202 30.72 -11.93 4.66
N ALA A 203 31.63 -12.66 5.31
CA ALA A 203 32.57 -13.54 4.63
C ALA A 203 31.88 -14.66 3.82
N GLN A 204 30.73 -15.16 4.28
CA GLN A 204 29.92 -16.12 3.53
C GLN A 204 29.29 -15.50 2.27
N LEU A 205 28.81 -14.25 2.35
CA LEU A 205 28.29 -13.53 1.19
C LEU A 205 29.39 -13.20 0.18
N ASP A 206 30.58 -12.79 0.65
CA ASP A 206 31.73 -12.51 -0.22
C ASP A 206 32.16 -13.79 -0.97
N LYS A 207 32.25 -14.93 -0.28
CA LYS A 207 32.50 -16.24 -0.91
C LYS A 207 31.41 -16.65 -1.89
N LEU A 208 30.14 -16.39 -1.56
CA LEU A 208 29.03 -16.69 -2.45
C LEU A 208 29.08 -15.81 -3.71
N GLN A 209 29.41 -14.53 -3.56
CA GLN A 209 29.59 -13.60 -4.67
C GLN A 209 30.76 -14.02 -5.57
N GLU A 210 31.88 -14.44 -4.99
CA GLU A 210 33.02 -14.98 -5.75
C GLU A 210 32.63 -16.28 -6.48
N SER A 211 31.92 -17.19 -5.82
CA SER A 211 31.43 -18.42 -6.44
C SER A 211 30.45 -18.14 -7.58
N ILE A 212 29.53 -17.18 -7.42
CA ILE A 212 28.59 -16.76 -8.47
C ILE A 212 29.36 -16.11 -9.61
N ALA A 213 30.36 -15.27 -9.32
CA ALA A 213 31.19 -14.64 -10.35
C ALA A 213 32.02 -15.68 -11.13
N GLN A 214 32.57 -16.70 -10.46
CA GLN A 214 33.27 -17.81 -11.12
C GLN A 214 32.33 -18.68 -11.95
N ALA A 215 31.13 -19.00 -11.43
CA ALA A 215 30.10 -19.72 -12.16
C ALA A 215 29.64 -18.92 -13.39
N ALA A 216 29.39 -17.60 -13.25
CA ALA A 216 29.00 -16.71 -14.34
C ALA A 216 30.10 -16.52 -15.39
N LYS A 217 31.39 -16.52 -15.00
CA LYS A 217 32.53 -16.58 -15.92
C LYS A 217 32.55 -17.90 -16.70
N ARG A 218 32.29 -19.03 -16.03
CA ARG A 218 32.22 -20.35 -16.67
C ARG A 218 31.02 -20.51 -17.60
N THR A 219 29.90 -19.85 -17.33
CA THR A 219 28.66 -19.94 -18.15
C THR A 219 28.53 -18.82 -19.18
N GLY A 220 29.48 -17.88 -19.27
CA GLY A 220 29.47 -16.82 -20.29
C GLY A 220 28.43 -15.71 -20.10
N ILE A 221 27.70 -15.69 -18.97
CA ILE A 221 26.61 -14.70 -18.69
C ILE A 221 27.18 -13.39 -18.09
N ALA A 222 28.50 -13.28 -17.95
CA ALA A 222 29.19 -12.17 -17.27
C ALA A 222 29.04 -10.78 -17.94
N SER A 223 28.53 -10.68 -19.17
CA SER A 223 28.34 -9.39 -19.84
C SER A 223 27.20 -8.57 -19.24
N ALA A 224 26.06 -9.19 -18.91
CA ALA A 224 24.84 -8.46 -18.51
C ALA A 224 24.92 -7.83 -17.11
N ALA A 225 25.52 -8.53 -16.13
CA ALA A 225 25.62 -8.02 -14.75
C ALA A 225 26.65 -6.88 -14.60
N LYS A 226 27.72 -6.92 -15.42
CA LYS A 226 28.75 -5.87 -15.43
C LYS A 226 28.26 -4.60 -16.14
N LEU A 227 27.44 -4.75 -17.19
CA LEU A 227 26.78 -3.64 -17.89
C LEU A 227 25.80 -2.85 -17.00
N ALA A 228 25.16 -3.49 -16.01
CA ALA A 228 24.26 -2.80 -15.09
C ALA A 228 24.99 -1.92 -14.05
N THR A 229 26.28 -2.14 -13.81
CA THR A 229 27.08 -1.40 -12.81
C THR A 229 27.97 -0.34 -13.46
N ILE A 230 28.29 -0.50 -14.75
CA ILE A 230 28.95 0.52 -15.55
C ILE A 230 27.85 1.50 -15.96
N GLN A 231 27.67 2.58 -15.19
CA GLN A 231 27.15 3.80 -15.80
C GLN A 231 28.03 4.05 -17.03
N PRO A 232 27.49 4.06 -18.26
CA PRO A 232 28.20 4.67 -19.35
C PRO A 232 28.26 6.16 -19.03
N LYS A 233 29.23 6.54 -18.19
CA LYS A 233 29.77 7.89 -18.20
C LYS A 233 30.41 7.98 -19.57
N ARG A 234 29.62 8.38 -20.57
CA ARG A 234 30.15 9.15 -21.68
C ARG A 234 30.87 10.31 -20.98
N LYS A 235 32.16 10.10 -20.69
CA LYS A 235 33.09 11.21 -20.59
C LYS A 235 33.13 11.75 -22.00
N VAL A 236 32.16 12.61 -22.31
CA VAL A 236 32.44 13.65 -23.28
C VAL A 236 33.55 14.40 -22.58
N ASP A 237 34.76 14.35 -23.14
CA ASP A 237 35.84 15.18 -22.63
C ASP A 237 35.42 16.63 -22.90
N GLU A 238 34.67 17.22 -21.95
CA GLU A 238 34.25 18.64 -21.96
C GLU A 238 35.45 19.60 -22.09
N SER A 239 36.66 19.07 -22.02
CA SER A 239 37.93 19.79 -22.10
C SER A 239 38.41 20.03 -23.54
N SER A 240 37.95 19.29 -24.56
CA SER A 240 38.33 19.57 -25.95
C SER A 240 37.35 20.55 -26.57
N VAL A 241 37.65 21.83 -26.47
CA VAL A 241 36.96 22.87 -27.25
C VAL A 241 37.31 22.64 -28.73
N PRO A 242 36.32 22.41 -29.61
CA PRO A 242 36.58 22.30 -31.05
C PRO A 242 37.15 23.60 -31.60
N ASP A 243 38.03 23.50 -32.59
CA ASP A 243 38.65 24.68 -33.25
C ASP A 243 37.61 25.56 -33.95
N ILE A 244 36.50 24.98 -34.41
CA ILE A 244 35.33 25.69 -34.94
C ILE A 244 34.06 25.15 -34.29
N GLU A 245 33.20 26.05 -33.82
CA GLU A 245 31.90 25.67 -33.28
C GLU A 245 30.96 25.21 -34.40
N TRP A 246 30.15 24.18 -34.14
CA TRP A 246 29.33 23.51 -35.16
C TRP A 246 28.31 24.43 -35.85
N TRP A 247 27.94 25.55 -35.24
CA TRP A 247 27.03 26.54 -35.84
C TRP A 247 27.78 27.53 -36.76
N ASP A 248 29.05 27.83 -36.48
CA ASP A 248 29.91 28.67 -37.33
C ASP A 248 30.34 27.95 -38.60
N ALA A 249 30.49 26.62 -38.56
CA ALA A 249 30.83 25.81 -39.72
C ALA A 249 29.86 26.00 -40.91
N TYR A 250 28.61 26.38 -40.65
CA TYR A 250 27.60 26.68 -41.66
C TYR A 250 27.61 28.11 -42.17
N ILE A 251 28.47 28.98 -41.64
CA ILE A 251 28.56 30.40 -42.02
C ILE A 251 29.92 30.67 -42.69
N LEU A 252 30.95 29.90 -42.34
CA LEU A 252 32.30 30.01 -42.89
C LEU A 252 32.41 29.42 -44.31
N LYS A 253 33.41 29.87 -45.06
CA LYS A 253 33.75 29.32 -46.38
C LYS A 253 34.37 27.92 -46.27
N ASP A 254 34.14 27.08 -47.28
CA ASP A 254 34.72 25.74 -47.37
C ASP A 254 36.26 25.80 -47.32
N GLY A 255 36.86 25.11 -46.34
CA GLY A 255 38.31 25.03 -46.14
C GLY A 255 38.87 25.83 -44.95
N VAL A 256 38.05 26.61 -44.25
CA VAL A 256 38.41 27.24 -42.97
C VAL A 256 38.35 26.18 -41.87
N THR A 257 39.45 26.00 -41.12
CA THR A 257 39.59 24.94 -40.10
C THR A 257 39.85 25.46 -38.68
N ASP A 258 40.16 26.76 -38.54
CA ASP A 258 40.38 27.45 -37.27
C ASP A 258 40.06 28.95 -37.44
N TYR A 259 39.66 29.62 -36.36
CA TYR A 259 39.43 31.07 -36.32
C TYR A 259 40.74 31.88 -36.44
N GLY A 260 41.88 31.27 -36.10
CA GLY A 260 43.20 31.93 -36.07
C GLY A 260 43.86 32.17 -37.43
N SER A 261 43.26 31.77 -38.55
CA SER A 261 43.88 31.83 -39.89
C SER A 261 44.02 33.25 -40.48
N SER A 262 43.74 34.33 -39.74
CA SER A 262 43.76 35.70 -40.25
C SER A 262 44.34 36.71 -39.24
N ASP A 263 45.59 37.13 -39.46
CA ASP A 263 46.31 38.14 -38.66
C ASP A 263 45.90 39.61 -38.97
N GLU A 264 44.95 39.84 -39.88
CA GLU A 264 44.45 41.18 -40.23
C GLU A 264 43.01 41.40 -39.75
N TYR A 265 42.75 42.56 -39.13
CA TYR A 265 41.41 43.00 -38.65
C TYR A 265 40.33 43.01 -39.75
N ASP A 266 40.71 42.97 -41.03
CA ASP A 266 39.84 42.90 -42.22
C ASP A 266 39.52 41.47 -42.69
N GLY A 267 40.08 40.44 -42.04
CA GLY A 267 39.94 39.07 -42.54
C GLY A 267 38.69 38.32 -42.08
N VAL A 268 38.00 38.77 -41.02
CA VAL A 268 36.75 38.12 -40.55
C VAL A 268 35.69 38.09 -41.66
N ILE A 269 35.56 39.18 -42.42
CA ILE A 269 34.63 39.27 -43.57
C ILE A 269 35.07 38.32 -44.69
N LYS A 270 36.38 38.10 -44.86
CA LYS A 270 36.93 37.19 -45.88
C LYS A 270 36.69 35.72 -45.54
N LEU A 271 36.54 35.36 -44.26
CA LEU A 271 36.25 34.00 -43.80
C LEU A 271 34.77 33.62 -43.93
N VAL A 272 33.87 34.61 -43.84
CA VAL A 272 32.42 34.42 -43.90
C VAL A 272 31.93 34.24 -45.34
N ASN A 273 31.02 33.29 -45.55
CA ASN A 273 30.35 33.10 -46.83
C ASN A 273 29.15 34.05 -46.96
N GLU A 274 29.38 35.23 -47.55
CA GLU A 274 28.34 36.25 -47.78
C GLU A 274 27.14 35.73 -48.60
N SER A 275 27.31 34.67 -49.40
CA SER A 275 26.20 34.12 -50.20
C SER A 275 25.12 33.44 -49.36
N TRP A 276 25.42 33.06 -48.12
CA TRP A 276 24.49 32.39 -47.20
C TRP A 276 23.79 33.34 -46.22
N ILE A 277 24.31 34.56 -46.03
CA ILE A 277 23.72 35.57 -45.16
C ILE A 277 22.86 36.50 -46.01
N THR A 278 21.57 36.57 -45.71
CA THR A 278 20.61 37.43 -46.42
C THR A 278 19.74 38.20 -45.44
N ASP A 279 19.08 39.26 -45.90
CA ASP A 279 18.11 40.03 -45.09
C ASP A 279 16.81 39.26 -44.78
N LEU A 280 16.70 38.00 -45.23
CA LEU A 280 15.54 37.16 -45.02
C LEU A 280 15.56 36.58 -43.60
N ILE A 281 14.51 36.89 -42.83
CA ILE A 281 14.34 36.37 -41.47
C ILE A 281 13.43 35.14 -41.51
N GLU A 282 13.96 34.01 -41.08
CA GLU A 282 13.15 32.80 -40.89
C GLU A 282 12.27 32.91 -39.63
N HIS A 283 11.03 32.45 -39.75
CA HIS A 283 10.16 32.27 -38.59
C HIS A 283 10.20 30.79 -38.22
N PRO A 284 10.75 30.40 -37.05
CA PRO A 284 10.90 29.00 -36.69
C PRO A 284 9.54 28.30 -36.64
N ILE A 285 9.56 26.99 -36.88
CA ILE A 285 8.35 26.17 -36.91
C ILE A 285 7.64 26.26 -35.56
N LYS A 286 6.36 26.69 -35.59
CA LYS A 286 5.52 26.78 -34.40
C LYS A 286 5.14 25.38 -33.92
N LEU A 287 5.84 24.87 -32.91
CA LEU A 287 5.49 23.63 -32.23
C LEU A 287 4.28 23.83 -31.30
N LYS A 288 3.42 22.81 -31.20
CA LYS A 288 2.36 22.80 -30.18
C LYS A 288 2.99 22.70 -28.79
N ALA A 289 2.39 23.38 -27.81
CA ALA A 289 2.83 23.21 -26.43
C ALA A 289 2.71 21.74 -26.01
N PRO A 290 3.70 21.16 -25.30
CA PRO A 290 3.62 19.78 -24.81
C PRO A 290 2.40 19.53 -23.91
N THR A 291 1.90 20.58 -23.26
CA THR A 291 0.71 20.57 -22.39
C THR A 291 -0.60 20.85 -23.14
N ALA A 292 -0.56 21.07 -24.46
CA ALA A 292 -1.76 21.34 -25.24
C ALA A 292 -2.69 20.12 -25.17
N LEU A 293 -3.91 20.34 -24.70
CA LEU A 293 -4.93 19.29 -24.64
C LEU A 293 -5.46 19.02 -26.04
N ASP A 294 -5.49 17.75 -26.46
CA ASP A 294 -6.11 17.34 -27.73
C ASP A 294 -7.62 17.62 -27.73
N LYS A 295 -8.25 17.59 -26.56
CA LYS A 295 -9.68 17.85 -26.36
C LYS A 295 -9.86 19.08 -25.49
N ILE A 296 -10.82 19.91 -25.86
CA ILE A 296 -11.26 21.04 -25.05
C ILE A 296 -11.71 20.48 -23.69
N PRO A 297 -11.26 21.03 -22.55
CA PRO A 297 -11.63 20.52 -21.24
C PRO A 297 -13.14 20.64 -21.02
N GLU A 298 -13.78 19.55 -20.62
CA GLU A 298 -15.20 19.52 -20.28
C GLU A 298 -15.43 20.27 -18.96
N ILE A 299 -16.07 21.44 -19.04
CA ILE A 299 -16.42 22.22 -17.85
C ILE A 299 -17.64 21.56 -17.19
N PRO A 300 -17.54 21.10 -15.93
CA PRO A 300 -18.67 20.47 -15.26
C PRO A 300 -19.78 21.50 -15.02
N LEU A 301 -20.97 21.25 -15.57
CA LEU A 301 -22.13 22.12 -15.36
C LEU A 301 -22.69 21.94 -13.94
N LEU A 302 -22.61 23.00 -13.15
CA LEU A 302 -23.15 23.01 -11.79
C LEU A 302 -24.52 23.67 -11.76
N LEU A 303 -25.51 22.97 -11.22
CA LEU A 303 -26.87 23.49 -11.10
C LEU A 303 -27.10 24.14 -9.73
N THR A 304 -27.79 25.28 -9.74
CA THR A 304 -28.30 25.92 -8.53
C THR A 304 -29.28 25.00 -7.79
N LYS A 305 -29.52 25.27 -6.50
CA LYS A 305 -30.49 24.49 -5.71
C LYS A 305 -31.91 24.58 -6.30
N LYS A 306 -32.28 25.75 -6.86
CA LYS A 306 -33.60 25.97 -7.48
C LYS A 306 -33.76 25.14 -8.76
N GLU A 307 -32.76 25.11 -9.62
CA GLU A 307 -32.76 24.30 -10.85
C GLU A 307 -32.79 22.80 -10.54
N ARG A 308 -31.98 22.33 -9.57
CA ARG A 308 -32.03 20.94 -9.11
C ARG A 308 -33.42 20.56 -8.61
N LYS A 309 -34.09 21.46 -7.87
CA LYS A 309 -35.47 21.24 -7.40
C LYS A 309 -36.46 21.22 -8.57
N LYS A 310 -36.29 22.09 -9.57
CA LYS A 310 -37.12 22.14 -10.79
C LYS A 310 -36.98 20.86 -11.61
N LEU A 311 -35.75 20.45 -11.91
CA LEU A 311 -35.44 19.22 -12.65
C LEU A 311 -36.00 17.98 -11.94
N ARG A 312 -35.79 17.87 -10.62
CA ARG A 312 -36.36 16.77 -9.83
C ARG A 312 -37.89 16.76 -9.87
N ARG A 313 -38.55 17.92 -9.88
CA ARG A 313 -40.02 18.01 -9.94
C ARG A 313 -40.52 17.58 -11.32
N GLN A 314 -39.90 18.07 -12.38
CA GLN A 314 -40.24 17.70 -13.76
C GLN A 314 -40.06 16.21 -14.00
N ASN A 315 -38.89 15.63 -13.67
CA ASN A 315 -38.65 14.19 -13.84
C ASN A 315 -39.62 13.32 -13.03
N ARG A 316 -40.07 13.79 -11.85
CA ARG A 316 -41.09 13.09 -11.07
C ARG A 316 -42.48 13.20 -11.67
N GLN A 317 -42.84 14.36 -12.20
CA GLN A 317 -44.11 14.58 -12.88
C GLN A 317 -44.20 13.72 -14.15
N GLU A 318 -43.13 13.71 -14.94
CA GLU A 318 -43.03 12.89 -16.15
C GLU A 318 -43.11 11.39 -15.82
N ALA A 319 -42.30 10.90 -14.87
CA ALA A 319 -42.35 9.49 -14.47
C ALA A 319 -43.73 9.07 -13.90
N GLN A 320 -44.42 9.98 -13.22
CA GLN A 320 -45.78 9.73 -12.72
C GLN A 320 -46.80 9.71 -13.86
N LYS A 321 -46.67 10.64 -14.82
CA LYS A 321 -47.52 10.71 -16.01
C LYS A 321 -47.34 9.47 -16.87
N GLU A 322 -46.10 9.06 -17.12
CA GLU A 322 -45.76 7.84 -17.86
C GLU A 322 -46.37 6.60 -17.18
N ARG A 323 -46.25 6.46 -15.85
CA ARG A 323 -46.91 5.36 -15.13
C ARG A 323 -48.43 5.40 -15.27
N GLN A 324 -49.05 6.58 -15.18
CA GLN A 324 -50.50 6.72 -15.36
C GLN A 324 -50.92 6.36 -16.79
N GLU A 325 -50.16 6.77 -17.80
CA GLU A 325 -50.38 6.43 -19.21
C GLU A 325 -50.25 4.91 -19.42
N ARG A 326 -49.24 4.26 -18.84
CA ARG A 326 -49.12 2.78 -18.89
C ARG A 326 -50.30 2.06 -18.25
N VAL A 327 -50.82 2.56 -17.13
CA VAL A 327 -52.02 2.02 -16.49
C VAL A 327 -53.26 2.26 -17.35
N ARG A 328 -53.38 3.45 -17.94
CA ARG A 328 -54.50 3.81 -18.85
C ARG A 328 -54.52 2.95 -20.11
N LEU A 329 -53.35 2.58 -20.62
CA LEU A 329 -53.18 1.65 -21.74
C LEU A 329 -53.34 0.18 -21.33
N GLY A 330 -53.44 -0.12 -20.03
CA GLY A 330 -53.59 -1.48 -19.51
C GLY A 330 -52.32 -2.32 -19.47
N LEU A 331 -51.14 -1.74 -19.72
CA LEU A 331 -49.85 -2.45 -19.64
C LEU A 331 -49.46 -2.75 -18.18
N GLU A 332 -49.81 -1.86 -17.26
CA GLU A 332 -49.60 -2.04 -15.81
C GLU A 332 -50.95 -2.07 -15.10
N LYS A 333 -51.13 -2.99 -14.14
CA LYS A 333 -52.32 -2.99 -13.27
C LYS A 333 -52.28 -1.77 -12.35
N PRO A 334 -53.43 -1.16 -12.02
CA PRO A 334 -53.50 -0.10 -11.02
C PRO A 334 -52.83 -0.54 -9.70
N PRO A 335 -52.02 0.33 -9.08
CA PRO A 335 -51.33 -0.04 -7.84
C PRO A 335 -52.34 -0.26 -6.71
N GLU A 336 -52.20 -1.37 -5.99
CA GLU A 336 -53.04 -1.69 -4.83
C GLU A 336 -52.94 -0.63 -3.71
N PRO A 337 -54.02 -0.42 -2.93
CA PRO A 337 -54.00 0.50 -1.81
C PRO A 337 -52.97 0.06 -0.75
N LYS A 338 -52.22 1.03 -0.25
CA LYS A 338 -51.17 0.79 0.76
C LYS A 338 -51.78 0.64 2.15
N VAL A 339 -52.04 -0.59 2.58
CA VAL A 339 -52.53 -0.87 3.94
C VAL A 339 -51.33 -0.99 4.90
N LYS A 340 -51.47 -0.49 6.12
CA LYS A 340 -50.48 -0.66 7.21
C LYS A 340 -51.19 -1.33 8.37
N LEU A 341 -50.47 -2.04 9.26
CA LEU A 341 -51.06 -2.62 10.48
C LEU A 341 -51.90 -1.59 11.27
N ALA A 342 -51.37 -0.37 11.47
CA ALA A 342 -52.08 0.73 12.12
C ALA A 342 -53.32 1.24 11.36
N ASN A 343 -53.41 1.01 10.05
CA ASN A 343 -54.52 1.46 9.21
C ASN A 343 -55.49 0.30 8.86
N ILE A 344 -55.32 -0.91 9.42
CA ILE A 344 -56.14 -2.09 9.07
C ILE A 344 -57.62 -1.79 9.31
N MET A 345 -57.96 -1.40 10.55
CA MET A 345 -59.35 -1.17 10.96
C MET A 345 -60.03 -0.04 10.16
N ARG A 346 -59.26 0.96 9.71
CA ARG A 346 -59.79 2.06 8.90
C ARG A 346 -59.96 1.70 7.42
N ALA A 347 -59.09 0.87 6.87
CA ALA A 347 -59.07 0.55 5.44
C ALA A 347 -59.89 -0.69 5.07
N LEU A 348 -59.92 -1.68 5.96
CA LEU A 348 -60.56 -2.99 5.75
C LEU A 348 -61.43 -3.36 6.96
N GLY A 349 -62.09 -2.37 7.59
CA GLY A 349 -62.79 -2.57 8.87
C GLY A 349 -63.86 -3.66 8.85
N THR A 350 -64.65 -3.74 7.78
CA THR A 350 -65.68 -4.79 7.63
C THR A 350 -65.08 -6.19 7.53
N GLU A 351 -64.01 -6.36 6.75
CA GLU A 351 -63.32 -7.65 6.56
C GLU A 351 -62.45 -8.01 7.77
N ALA A 352 -61.87 -7.02 8.44
CA ALA A 352 -61.00 -7.21 9.59
C ALA A 352 -61.78 -7.58 10.86
N VAL A 353 -63.07 -7.23 10.95
CA VAL A 353 -63.97 -7.68 12.01
C VAL A 353 -64.41 -9.13 11.77
N GLN A 354 -64.57 -9.56 10.51
CA GLN A 354 -64.92 -10.95 10.18
C GLN A 354 -63.76 -11.91 10.46
N ASP A 355 -62.57 -11.66 9.88
CA ASP A 355 -61.39 -12.51 10.02
C ASP A 355 -60.13 -11.68 10.36
N PRO A 356 -59.89 -11.34 11.64
CA PRO A 356 -58.80 -10.43 12.02
C PRO A 356 -57.41 -10.99 11.67
N SER A 357 -57.18 -12.29 11.90
CA SER A 357 -55.88 -12.93 11.62
C SER A 357 -55.57 -13.03 10.13
N LYS A 358 -56.59 -13.24 9.28
CA LYS A 358 -56.42 -13.35 7.82
C LYS A 358 -56.03 -12.00 7.22
N ILE A 359 -56.73 -10.94 7.61
CA ILE A 359 -56.43 -9.58 7.16
C ILE A 359 -55.08 -9.11 7.69
N GLU A 360 -54.74 -9.44 8.94
CA GLU A 360 -53.41 -9.14 9.47
C GLU A 360 -52.31 -9.84 8.67
N ALA A 361 -52.45 -11.15 8.40
CA ALA A 361 -51.50 -11.91 7.60
C ALA A 361 -51.37 -11.35 6.17
N TYR A 362 -52.48 -10.96 5.55
CA TYR A 362 -52.47 -10.30 4.24
C TYR A 362 -51.70 -8.98 4.26
N VAL A 363 -51.94 -8.12 5.24
CA VAL A 363 -51.26 -6.82 5.37
C VAL A 363 -49.79 -6.98 5.71
N ARG A 364 -49.43 -7.96 6.55
CA ARG A 364 -48.02 -8.34 6.81
C ARG A 364 -47.34 -8.81 5.53
N LYS A 365 -47.97 -9.68 4.74
CA LYS A 365 -47.47 -10.13 3.43
C LYS A 365 -47.28 -8.95 2.47
N GLN A 366 -48.22 -8.00 2.42
CA GLN A 366 -48.11 -6.80 1.59
C GLN A 366 -46.98 -5.87 2.05
N MET A 367 -46.79 -5.74 3.38
CA MET A 367 -45.67 -4.99 3.96
C MET A 367 -44.32 -5.64 3.67
N GLU A 368 -44.23 -6.96 3.83
CA GLU A 368 -43.05 -7.75 3.53
C GLU A 368 -42.72 -7.70 2.05
N SER A 369 -43.71 -7.83 1.16
CA SER A 369 -43.53 -7.67 -0.28
C SER A 369 -42.96 -6.29 -0.63
N ARG A 370 -43.45 -5.21 -0.02
CA ARG A 370 -42.88 -3.86 -0.19
C ARG A 370 -41.44 -3.74 0.32
N LYS A 371 -41.16 -4.33 1.48
CA LYS A 371 -39.79 -4.35 2.05
C LYS A 371 -38.85 -5.13 1.14
N ARG A 372 -39.25 -6.32 0.69
CA ARG A 372 -38.53 -7.18 -0.24
C ARG A 372 -38.30 -6.50 -1.59
N ALA A 373 -39.29 -5.81 -2.15
CA ALA A 373 -39.16 -5.07 -3.40
C ALA A 373 -38.15 -3.91 -3.27
N HIS A 374 -38.16 -3.19 -2.14
CA HIS A 374 -37.17 -2.15 -1.85
C HIS A 374 -35.76 -2.73 -1.70
N GLU A 375 -35.61 -3.82 -0.94
CA GLU A 375 -34.33 -4.51 -0.76
C GLU A 375 -33.82 -5.11 -2.07
N ALA A 376 -34.68 -5.73 -2.87
CA ALA A 376 -34.33 -6.26 -4.19
C ALA A 376 -33.90 -5.15 -5.16
N ALA A 377 -34.58 -4.00 -5.17
CA ALA A 377 -34.19 -2.84 -5.97
C ALA A 377 -32.87 -2.21 -5.49
N ASN A 378 -32.55 -2.30 -4.20
CA ASN A 378 -31.26 -1.87 -3.67
C ASN A 378 -30.16 -2.89 -3.99
N ALA A 379 -30.48 -4.19 -3.93
CA ALA A 379 -29.58 -5.27 -4.29
C ALA A 379 -29.22 -5.23 -5.78
N SER A 380 -30.19 -4.96 -6.67
CA SER A 380 -29.93 -4.82 -8.11
C SER A 380 -29.09 -3.59 -8.46
N ARG A 381 -29.22 -2.49 -7.70
CA ARG A 381 -28.37 -1.29 -7.84
C ARG A 381 -27.01 -1.44 -7.15
N LYS A 382 -26.86 -2.41 -6.24
CA LYS A 382 -25.64 -2.61 -5.48
C LYS A 382 -24.55 -3.09 -6.44
N LEU A 383 -23.47 -2.33 -6.47
CA LEU A 383 -22.34 -2.61 -7.33
C LEU A 383 -21.72 -3.97 -6.98
N THR A 384 -21.45 -4.81 -8.00
CA THR A 384 -20.74 -6.07 -7.77
C THR A 384 -19.32 -5.79 -7.29
N LYS A 385 -18.68 -6.77 -6.63
CA LYS A 385 -17.31 -6.60 -6.11
C LYS A 385 -16.33 -6.20 -7.23
N GLU A 386 -16.50 -6.80 -8.41
CA GLU A 386 -15.69 -6.50 -9.59
C GLU A 386 -15.96 -5.09 -10.11
N GLN A 387 -17.22 -4.71 -10.29
CA GLN A 387 -17.58 -3.35 -10.72
C GLN A 387 -17.06 -2.29 -9.73
N ALA A 388 -17.10 -2.57 -8.43
CA ALA A 388 -16.52 -1.71 -7.40
C ALA A 388 -15.00 -1.60 -7.51
N ARG A 389 -14.31 -2.71 -7.78
CA ARG A 389 -12.88 -2.73 -8.07
C ARG A 389 -12.57 -1.90 -9.32
N PHE A 390 -13.31 -2.08 -10.42
CA PHE A 390 -13.11 -1.30 -11.65
C PHE A 390 -13.32 0.20 -11.43
N LYS A 391 -14.38 0.60 -10.72
CA LYS A 391 -14.60 2.02 -10.37
C LYS A 391 -13.48 2.57 -9.47
N ARG A 392 -12.94 1.76 -8.55
CA ARG A 392 -11.81 2.15 -7.69
C ARG A 392 -10.52 2.32 -8.50
N ILE A 393 -10.22 1.38 -9.39
CA ILE A 393 -9.08 1.46 -10.30
C ILE A 393 -9.23 2.71 -11.18
N LYS A 394 -10.40 2.95 -11.78
CA LYS A 394 -10.65 4.14 -12.60
C LYS A 394 -10.49 5.45 -11.81
N LYS A 395 -10.83 5.46 -10.52
CA LYS A 395 -10.65 6.63 -9.65
C LYS A 395 -9.17 6.93 -9.38
N TYR A 396 -8.35 5.90 -9.19
CA TYR A 396 -6.92 6.06 -8.89
C TYR A 396 -6.04 6.14 -10.13
N ARG A 397 -6.52 5.63 -11.27
CA ARG A 397 -5.83 5.72 -12.53
C ARG A 397 -5.91 7.15 -13.02
N GLU A 398 -4.84 7.89 -12.77
CA GLU A 398 -4.64 9.22 -13.29
C GLU A 398 -4.29 9.16 -14.78
N ASP A 399 -4.71 10.18 -15.52
CA ASP A 399 -4.26 10.38 -16.89
C ASP A 399 -2.86 11.01 -16.86
N THR A 400 -1.85 10.23 -17.23
CA THR A 400 -0.43 10.62 -17.24
C THR A 400 0.02 11.12 -18.61
N SER A 401 -0.90 11.24 -19.58
CA SER A 401 -0.56 11.58 -20.97
C SER A 401 0.02 12.99 -21.12
N ILE A 402 -0.41 13.94 -20.29
CA ILE A 402 -0.02 15.36 -20.38
C ILE A 402 1.11 15.70 -19.41
N ARG A 403 0.93 15.33 -18.14
CA ARG A 403 1.88 15.63 -17.07
C ARG A 403 1.91 14.48 -16.08
N THR A 404 3.11 14.10 -15.66
CA THR A 404 3.31 13.13 -14.58
C THR A 404 3.93 13.83 -13.38
N TYR A 405 3.33 13.67 -12.20
CA TYR A 405 3.88 14.19 -10.96
C TYR A 405 4.85 13.15 -10.38
N VAL A 406 6.12 13.52 -10.23
CA VAL A 406 7.17 12.65 -9.70
C VAL A 406 7.60 13.16 -8.33
N THR A 407 7.52 12.31 -7.32
CA THR A 407 8.06 12.59 -5.98
C THR A 407 9.28 11.72 -5.72
N VAL A 408 10.38 12.36 -5.29
CA VAL A 408 11.65 11.69 -4.95
C VAL A 408 11.82 11.72 -3.44
N TYR A 409 12.02 10.55 -2.84
CA TYR A 409 12.22 10.40 -1.40
C TYR A 409 13.69 10.04 -1.12
N ARG A 410 14.24 10.61 -0.03
CA ARG A 410 15.59 10.34 0.45
C ARG A 410 15.57 9.47 1.70
#